data_AF-A0A8C2YEH1-F1
#
_entry.id   AF-A0A8C2YEH1-F1
#
_cell.length_a   1.000
_cell.length_b   1.000
_cell.length_c   1.000
_cell.angle_alpha   90.00
_cell.angle_beta   90.00
_cell.angle_gamma   90.00
#
_symmetry.space_group_name_H-M   'P 1'
#
loop_
_entity.id
_entity.type
_entity.pdbx_description
1 polymer ?
#
loop_
_entity_poly.entity_id
_entity_poly.type
_entity_poly.pdbx_seq_one_letter_code
_entity_poly.pdbx_strand_id
1 'polypeptide(L)'
;ISYLFQNQTNLMRNDPLPPLPVEAFKDYTETLKVIALYDFPARGPSDLTLKQSEEYLILEQYDPHWWKKVNTFISFQAKEGSFVVRDSSQQGVLTLSVYSQSKGSHGGDIRHYQIKKNHLKQYYVAEKYLFSSIPELIQYHQHNAAGLITRLRHPVRSIRCSLPATAGFSYEEWELNPSELTFVKELGRGQFGIVHLGKWKATIKVAIKKINEGAMSEDDFMEEAKLMMKLSHPKLVQLYGVCTRQKPLYVVTEFLENGCLLSYLRQRRGKLSTDMLLGMCLDVCEGMEYLERNNFIHRDLAARNCLVNAEHTVKVSDFGMARYVIDDEYVSSSGAKFPIKWSSPEVFHFKKYSSKSDIWSFGVLMWEVFTEGKMPFGSKSNYEVVHEISAGNRLYRPHLASHTVYKVMYSCWHEKPEGRPTFAELVETLTDIMDMG
;
A
#
# COMPACT_ATOMS: atom_id res chain seq x y z
N ILE A 1 16.64 7.23 -39.48
CA ILE A 1 17.12 6.68 -40.77
C ILE A 1 16.92 5.16 -40.68
N SER A 2 15.72 4.66 -40.98
CA SER A 2 15.33 4.03 -42.28
C SER A 2 15.93 2.61 -42.41
N TYR A 3 15.21 1.49 -42.63
CA TYR A 3 13.80 1.15 -42.97
C TYR A 3 13.26 0.09 -41.96
N LEU A 4 11.97 -0.22 -41.75
CA LEU A 4 10.82 -0.63 -42.60
C LEU A 4 10.93 -2.05 -43.22
N PHE A 5 9.79 -2.77 -43.22
CA PHE A 5 9.60 -4.22 -43.48
C PHE A 5 9.72 -4.66 -44.95
N GLN A 6 10.08 -5.95 -45.20
CA GLN A 6 9.31 -6.83 -46.12
C GLN A 6 9.57 -8.36 -46.03
N ASN A 7 8.49 -9.12 -45.81
CA ASN A 7 8.09 -10.46 -46.29
C ASN A 7 9.07 -11.62 -46.67
N GLN A 8 8.83 -12.74 -45.97
CA GLN A 8 8.41 -14.08 -46.47
C GLN A 8 9.37 -15.30 -46.66
N THR A 9 8.82 -16.43 -46.19
CA THR A 9 8.99 -17.85 -46.57
C THR A 9 10.23 -18.68 -46.15
N ASN A 10 9.92 -19.77 -45.43
CA ASN A 10 10.55 -21.10 -45.44
C ASN A 10 12.05 -21.25 -45.11
N LEU A 11 12.35 -21.71 -43.88
CA LEU A 11 12.57 -23.15 -43.61
C LEU A 11 12.80 -23.45 -42.11
N MET A 12 12.49 -24.67 -41.68
CA MET A 12 12.80 -25.17 -40.34
C MET A 12 14.32 -25.36 -40.18
N ARG A 13 14.94 -24.67 -39.21
CA ARG A 13 16.22 -25.07 -38.60
C ARG A 13 16.22 -24.77 -37.11
N ASN A 14 16.71 -25.74 -36.33
CA ASN A 14 16.98 -25.57 -34.90
C ASN A 14 18.37 -24.94 -34.75
N ASP A 15 18.46 -23.62 -34.85
CA ASP A 15 19.63 -22.89 -34.35
C ASP A 15 19.42 -22.62 -32.84
N PRO A 16 20.36 -23.00 -31.96
CA PRO A 16 20.22 -22.78 -30.53
C PRO A 16 20.27 -21.28 -30.21
N LEU A 17 19.55 -20.87 -29.16
CA LEU A 17 19.61 -19.50 -28.65
C LEU A 17 21.07 -19.10 -28.34
N PRO A 18 21.49 -17.86 -28.65
CA PRO A 18 22.82 -17.40 -28.28
C PRO A 18 23.00 -17.46 -26.76
N PRO A 19 24.18 -17.87 -26.26
CA PRO A 19 24.41 -17.93 -24.82
C PRO A 19 24.25 -16.55 -24.19
N LEU A 20 23.58 -16.51 -23.03
CA LEU A 20 23.42 -15.28 -22.26
C LEU A 20 24.79 -14.69 -21.87
N PRO A 21 24.93 -13.35 -21.79
CA PRO A 21 26.15 -12.73 -21.28
C PRO A 21 26.52 -13.28 -19.89
N VAL A 22 27.79 -13.65 -19.71
CA VAL A 22 28.28 -14.35 -18.51
C VAL A 22 28.38 -13.42 -17.27
N GLU A 23 28.11 -12.12 -17.45
CA GLU A 23 28.28 -11.04 -16.47
C GLU A 23 27.14 -10.95 -15.43
N ALA A 24 26.75 -12.09 -14.85
CA ALA A 24 25.82 -12.17 -13.71
C ALA A 24 26.30 -13.11 -12.58
N PHE A 25 27.26 -14.01 -12.84
CA PHE A 25 27.80 -14.92 -11.84
C PHE A 25 28.79 -14.21 -10.91
N LYS A 26 28.28 -13.56 -9.86
CA LYS A 26 29.05 -13.31 -8.64
C LYS A 26 28.99 -14.56 -7.76
N ASP A 27 30.15 -15.16 -7.50
CA ASP A 27 30.29 -16.25 -6.52
C ASP A 27 29.99 -15.75 -5.10
N TYR A 28 28.73 -15.87 -4.67
CA TYR A 28 28.34 -15.77 -3.27
C TYR A 28 28.36 -17.16 -2.63
N THR A 29 29.57 -17.71 -2.46
CA THR A 29 29.80 -19.04 -1.87
C THR A 29 29.69 -19.06 -0.33
N GLU A 30 29.35 -17.92 0.31
CA GLU A 30 28.98 -17.87 1.72
C GLU A 30 27.56 -18.40 1.93
N THR A 31 27.44 -19.61 2.48
CA THR A 31 26.15 -20.26 2.77
C THR A 31 25.44 -19.53 3.91
N LEU A 32 24.53 -18.62 3.55
CA LEU A 32 24.02 -17.62 4.47
C LEU A 32 23.04 -18.25 5.49
N LYS A 33 23.46 -18.31 6.76
CA LYS A 33 22.63 -18.80 7.86
C LYS A 33 21.60 -17.76 8.29
N VAL A 34 20.34 -18.17 8.38
CA VAL A 34 19.22 -17.35 8.87
C VAL A 34 18.47 -18.08 9.99
N ILE A 35 17.95 -17.33 10.96
CA ILE A 35 17.10 -17.87 12.02
C ILE A 35 15.65 -17.52 11.69
N ALA A 36 14.75 -18.52 11.67
CA ALA A 36 13.34 -18.26 11.40
C ALA A 36 12.67 -17.50 12.56
N LEU A 37 12.14 -16.32 12.27
CA LEU A 37 11.62 -15.41 13.30
C LEU A 37 10.20 -15.77 13.78
N TYR A 38 9.44 -16.55 13.03
CA TYR A 38 8.08 -17.03 13.35
C TYR A 38 7.90 -18.42 12.70
N ASP A 39 7.02 -19.27 13.25
CA ASP A 39 6.66 -20.53 12.60
C ASP A 39 6.03 -20.28 11.21
N PHE A 40 6.34 -21.15 10.25
CA PHE A 40 5.72 -21.17 8.92
C PHE A 40 5.42 -22.63 8.53
N PRO A 41 4.15 -23.08 8.59
CA PRO A 41 3.77 -24.36 8.00
C PRO A 41 3.75 -24.26 6.47
N ALA A 42 4.32 -25.26 5.80
CA ALA A 42 4.33 -25.35 4.34
C ALA A 42 2.90 -25.37 3.74
N ARG A 43 2.72 -24.72 2.59
CA ARG A 43 1.41 -24.56 1.92
C ARG A 43 1.36 -25.10 0.49
N GLY A 44 2.48 -25.63 0.00
CA GLY A 44 2.63 -26.30 -1.30
C GLY A 44 3.82 -27.25 -1.28
N PRO A 45 4.03 -28.07 -2.32
CA PRO A 45 5.11 -29.06 -2.37
C PRO A 45 6.52 -28.42 -2.37
N SER A 46 6.64 -27.17 -2.82
CA SER A 46 7.89 -26.41 -2.87
C SER A 46 8.17 -25.56 -1.62
N ASP A 47 7.27 -25.57 -0.62
CA ASP A 47 7.45 -24.81 0.63
C ASP A 47 8.23 -25.64 1.67
N LEU A 48 9.31 -25.09 2.21
CA LEU A 48 9.90 -25.60 3.45
C LEU A 48 9.05 -25.15 4.66
N THR A 49 8.77 -26.08 5.59
CA THR A 49 8.22 -25.73 6.91
C THR A 49 9.33 -25.19 7.81
N LEU A 50 9.12 -24.01 8.37
CA LEU A 50 10.04 -23.36 9.31
C LEU A 50 9.42 -23.33 10.72
N LYS A 51 10.26 -23.38 11.75
CA LYS A 51 9.85 -23.15 13.14
C LYS A 51 10.62 -21.99 13.75
N GLN A 52 9.98 -21.27 14.67
CA GLN A 52 10.59 -20.15 15.37
C GLN A 52 11.88 -20.58 16.10
N SER A 53 12.94 -19.78 15.92
CA SER A 53 14.27 -19.96 16.51
C SER A 53 15.10 -21.16 16.02
N GLU A 54 14.66 -21.91 15.00
CA GLU A 54 15.55 -22.84 14.27
C GLU A 54 16.42 -22.09 13.22
N GLU A 55 17.62 -22.61 12.98
CA GLU A 55 18.54 -22.15 11.93
C GLU A 55 18.27 -22.84 10.59
N TYR A 56 18.35 -22.08 9.49
CA TYR A 56 18.22 -22.57 8.12
C TYR A 56 19.35 -21.99 7.26
N LEU A 57 19.78 -22.74 6.25
CA LEU A 57 20.80 -22.34 5.28
C LEU A 57 20.12 -21.86 4.00
N ILE A 58 20.47 -20.66 3.54
CA ILE A 58 20.13 -20.21 2.19
C ILE A 58 21.10 -20.87 1.21
N LEU A 59 20.56 -21.65 0.27
CA LEU A 59 21.33 -22.38 -0.75
C LEU A 59 21.54 -21.53 -2.02
N GLU A 60 20.52 -20.77 -2.42
CA GLU A 60 20.53 -19.89 -3.58
C GLU A 60 19.83 -18.57 -3.22
N GLN A 61 20.37 -17.44 -3.69
CA GLN A 61 19.80 -16.12 -3.49
C GLN A 61 19.61 -15.43 -4.84
N TYR A 62 18.36 -15.41 -5.32
CA TYR A 62 17.92 -14.53 -6.40
C TYR A 62 17.45 -13.17 -5.83
N ASP A 63 17.04 -12.23 -6.68
CA ASP A 63 16.76 -10.81 -6.34
C ASP A 63 15.80 -10.57 -5.14
N PRO A 64 15.90 -9.44 -4.41
CA PRO A 64 15.54 -9.33 -2.98
C PRO A 64 14.03 -9.26 -2.65
N HIS A 65 13.14 -9.70 -3.55
CA HIS A 65 11.70 -9.49 -3.44
C HIS A 65 10.95 -10.52 -2.57
N TRP A 66 11.59 -11.60 -2.09
CA TRP A 66 10.94 -12.61 -1.23
C TRP A 66 11.36 -12.56 0.23
N TRP A 67 10.69 -11.71 1.02
CA TRP A 67 10.76 -11.74 2.48
C TRP A 67 9.41 -12.14 3.08
N LYS A 68 9.22 -13.45 3.31
CA LYS A 68 8.01 -14.01 3.97
C LYS A 68 7.76 -13.33 5.33
N LYS A 69 6.73 -12.49 5.41
CA LYS A 69 6.15 -12.01 6.68
C LYS A 69 4.70 -12.47 6.77
N VAL A 70 4.38 -13.25 7.82
CA VAL A 70 3.00 -13.66 8.15
C VAL A 70 2.57 -12.92 9.41
N ASN A 71 1.31 -12.47 9.45
CA ASN A 71 0.91 -11.36 10.30
C ASN A 71 -0.51 -11.52 10.87
N THR A 72 -0.71 -11.13 12.13
CA THR A 72 -1.97 -11.36 12.88
C THR A 72 -2.20 -10.30 13.98
N PHE A 73 -3.13 -9.39 13.70
CA PHE A 73 -4.08 -8.66 14.57
C PHE A 73 -3.74 -8.17 16.01
N ILE A 74 -3.90 -6.84 16.16
CA ILE A 74 -4.74 -6.09 17.13
C ILE A 74 -4.32 -5.88 18.61
N SER A 75 -4.45 -4.61 19.00
CA SER A 75 -4.58 -4.02 20.35
C SER A 75 -3.41 -4.18 21.34
N PHE A 76 -2.69 -3.08 21.55
CA PHE A 76 -1.95 -2.86 22.80
C PHE A 76 -2.78 -2.02 23.77
N GLN A 77 -3.25 -2.64 24.85
CA GLN A 77 -3.09 -1.98 26.15
C GLN A 77 -1.58 -1.87 26.38
N ALA A 78 -0.98 -0.72 26.08
CA ALA A 78 0.44 -0.50 26.32
C ALA A 78 0.71 -0.64 27.83
N LYS A 79 1.67 -1.49 28.20
CA LYS A 79 2.00 -1.77 29.61
C LYS A 79 3.31 -1.11 29.97
N GLU A 80 3.45 -0.68 31.22
CA GLU A 80 4.66 -0.03 31.73
C GLU A 80 5.92 -0.85 31.37
N GLY A 81 6.87 -0.24 30.65
CA GLY A 81 8.08 -0.93 30.16
C GLY A 81 7.90 -1.68 28.83
N SER A 82 6.83 -1.42 28.08
CA SER A 82 6.73 -1.76 26.65
C SER A 82 7.79 -1.00 25.84
N PHE A 83 8.60 -1.68 25.02
CA PHE A 83 9.70 -1.04 24.27
C PHE A 83 9.93 -1.56 22.84
N VAL A 84 10.42 -0.71 21.93
CA VAL A 84 10.84 -1.07 20.56
C VAL A 84 12.16 -0.39 20.20
N VAL A 85 13.03 -1.08 19.47
CA VAL A 85 14.18 -0.46 18.77
C VAL A 85 13.80 -0.28 17.31
N ARG A 86 14.01 0.92 16.78
CA ARG A 86 13.71 1.33 15.41
C ARG A 86 14.84 2.18 14.85
N ASP A 87 14.91 2.32 13.54
CA ASP A 87 15.71 3.37 12.91
C ASP A 87 15.13 4.76 13.23
N SER A 88 16.01 5.76 13.23
CA SER A 88 15.67 7.17 13.30
C SER A 88 15.32 7.70 11.90
N SER A 89 14.68 8.88 11.84
CA SER A 89 14.60 9.67 10.60
C SER A 89 15.98 10.16 10.13
N GLN A 90 16.98 10.15 11.01
CA GLN A 90 18.38 10.40 10.67
C GLN A 90 19.09 9.09 10.30
N GLN A 91 19.62 9.04 9.07
CA GLN A 91 20.24 7.85 8.49
C GLN A 91 21.37 7.28 9.37
N GLY A 92 21.28 5.99 9.70
CA GLY A 92 22.29 5.28 10.50
C GLY A 92 22.20 5.46 12.02
N VAL A 93 21.22 6.23 12.53
CA VAL A 93 20.98 6.38 13.98
C VAL A 93 19.84 5.45 14.41
N LEU A 94 20.05 4.68 15.48
CA LEU A 94 19.03 3.80 16.07
C LEU A 94 18.38 4.45 17.29
N THR A 95 17.09 4.18 17.51
CA THR A 95 16.27 4.75 18.59
C THR A 95 15.53 3.66 19.36
N LEU A 96 15.79 3.57 20.66
CA LEU A 96 15.02 2.79 21.63
C LEU A 96 13.84 3.64 22.13
N SER A 97 12.61 3.20 21.89
CA SER A 97 11.38 3.87 22.33
C SER A 97 10.74 3.06 23.47
N VAL A 98 10.39 3.70 24.59
CA VAL A 98 9.90 3.03 25.81
C VAL A 98 8.64 3.73 26.35
N TYR A 99 7.58 2.96 26.56
CA TYR A 99 6.32 3.42 27.15
C TYR A 99 6.34 3.33 28.68
N SER A 100 5.82 4.35 29.36
CA SER A 100 5.67 4.41 30.81
C SER A 100 4.32 5.01 31.20
N GLN A 101 3.67 4.43 32.21
CA GLN A 101 2.39 4.91 32.72
C GLN A 101 2.61 5.73 34.00
N SER A 102 2.44 7.05 33.92
CA SER A 102 2.62 7.94 35.07
C SER A 102 1.49 7.77 36.09
N LYS A 103 1.83 7.72 37.38
CA LYS A 103 0.87 7.64 38.49
C LYS A 103 0.25 9.02 38.78
N GLY A 104 -0.54 9.52 37.84
CA GLY A 104 -1.23 10.81 37.97
C GLY A 104 -1.98 11.29 36.72
N SER A 105 -1.79 10.67 35.55
CA SER A 105 -2.43 11.06 34.28
C SER A 105 -3.26 9.93 33.68
N HIS A 106 -4.38 10.27 33.04
CA HIS A 106 -5.23 9.30 32.30
C HIS A 106 -4.64 8.87 30.94
N GLY A 107 -3.40 9.26 30.63
CA GLY A 107 -2.60 8.79 29.49
C GLY A 107 -1.18 8.41 29.94
N GLY A 108 -0.54 7.52 29.19
CA GLY A 108 0.87 7.14 29.37
C GLY A 108 1.79 7.83 28.38
N ASP A 109 3.06 7.94 28.74
CA ASP A 109 4.13 8.67 28.05
C ASP A 109 5.03 7.71 27.24
N ILE A 110 5.56 8.15 26.11
CA ILE A 110 6.52 7.40 25.28
C ILE A 110 7.82 8.21 25.18
N ARG A 111 8.92 7.62 25.66
CA ARG A 111 10.24 8.26 25.62
C ARG A 111 11.16 7.60 24.62
N HIS A 112 11.82 8.45 23.81
CA HIS A 112 12.78 8.04 22.80
C HIS A 112 14.21 8.26 23.29
N TYR A 113 15.05 7.25 23.13
CA TYR A 113 16.44 7.21 23.55
C TYR A 113 17.30 6.85 22.34
N GLN A 114 18.26 7.69 21.98
CA GLN A 114 19.20 7.37 20.90
C GLN A 114 20.18 6.28 21.36
N ILE A 115 20.31 5.22 20.57
CA ILE A 115 21.37 4.22 20.73
C ILE A 115 22.59 4.74 19.98
N LYS A 116 23.53 5.34 20.72
CA LYS A 116 24.80 5.81 20.20
C LYS A 116 25.79 4.64 20.03
N LYS A 117 26.81 4.86 19.22
CA LYS A 117 27.89 3.91 18.93
C LYS A 117 29.25 4.57 19.12
N ASN A 118 30.18 3.93 19.83
CA ASN A 118 31.52 4.47 20.07
C ASN A 118 32.52 4.07 18.97
N HIS A 119 33.75 4.62 19.03
CA HIS A 119 34.82 4.32 18.08
C HIS A 119 35.22 2.83 18.05
N LEU A 120 34.98 2.09 19.15
CA LEU A 120 35.21 0.65 19.27
C LEU A 120 33.99 -0.18 18.79
N LYS A 121 33.05 0.44 18.06
CA LYS A 121 31.80 -0.14 17.56
C LYS A 121 30.81 -0.65 18.63
N GLN A 122 31.03 -0.36 19.91
CA GLN A 122 30.12 -0.72 21.01
C GLN A 122 28.92 0.23 21.06
N TYR A 123 27.76 -0.30 21.46
CA TYR A 123 26.49 0.40 21.54
C TYR A 123 26.19 0.86 22.98
N TYR A 124 25.53 2.01 23.14
CA TYR A 124 25.08 2.52 24.43
C TYR A 124 23.88 3.47 24.32
N VAL A 125 23.12 3.58 25.41
CA VAL A 125 22.09 4.63 25.60
C VAL A 125 22.53 5.64 26.67
N ALA A 126 23.18 5.16 27.73
CA ALA A 126 23.87 6.00 28.72
C ALA A 126 25.36 5.65 28.68
N GLU A 127 26.22 6.67 28.63
CA GLU A 127 27.68 6.55 28.38
C GLU A 127 28.43 5.68 29.39
N LYS A 128 27.82 5.45 30.57
CA LYS A 128 28.33 4.56 31.62
C LYS A 128 28.23 3.05 31.29
N TYR A 129 27.42 2.66 30.32
CA TYR A 129 27.12 1.25 30.00
C TYR A 129 27.30 0.96 28.51
N LEU A 130 28.40 0.27 28.18
CA LEU A 130 28.81 -0.08 26.81
C LEU A 130 28.55 -1.56 26.54
N PHE A 131 27.99 -1.89 25.38
CA PHE A 131 27.62 -3.26 24.98
C PHE A 131 28.23 -3.62 23.62
N SER A 132 28.58 -4.89 23.40
CA SER A 132 29.11 -5.34 22.10
C SER A 132 28.01 -5.35 21.02
N SER A 133 26.77 -5.62 21.44
CA SER A 133 25.63 -5.80 20.56
C SER A 133 24.34 -5.17 21.09
N ILE A 134 23.36 -4.92 20.20
CA ILE A 134 22.04 -4.39 20.59
C ILE A 134 21.24 -5.41 21.44
N PRO A 135 21.29 -6.74 21.19
CA PRO A 135 20.70 -7.74 22.08
C PRO A 135 21.25 -7.69 23.51
N GLU A 136 22.56 -7.51 23.72
CA GLU A 136 23.14 -7.34 25.07
C GLU A 136 22.62 -6.08 25.76
N LEU A 137 22.56 -4.96 25.05
CA LEU A 137 22.01 -3.69 25.56
C LEU A 137 20.56 -3.89 26.02
N ILE A 138 19.75 -4.56 25.21
CA ILE A 138 18.36 -4.90 25.56
C ILE A 138 18.31 -5.83 26.77
N GLN A 139 19.11 -6.92 26.80
CA GLN A 139 19.13 -7.89 27.89
C GLN A 139 19.54 -7.25 29.22
N TYR A 140 20.55 -6.37 29.21
CA TYR A 140 20.94 -5.62 30.40
C TYR A 140 19.82 -4.70 30.87
N HIS A 141 19.19 -3.94 29.97
CA HIS A 141 18.13 -3.00 30.31
C HIS A 141 16.77 -3.65 30.62
N GLN A 142 16.58 -4.94 30.31
CA GLN A 142 15.46 -5.75 30.82
C GLN A 142 15.57 -5.98 32.33
N HIS A 143 16.79 -6.19 32.82
CA HIS A 143 17.07 -6.41 34.24
C HIS A 143 17.24 -5.09 35.01
N ASN A 144 17.85 -4.07 34.39
CA ASN A 144 18.27 -2.82 35.04
C ASN A 144 17.70 -1.59 34.31
N ALA A 145 17.00 -0.69 35.01
CA ALA A 145 16.56 0.57 34.39
C ALA A 145 17.76 1.44 33.94
N ALA A 146 18.77 1.60 34.80
CA ALA A 146 20.10 2.13 34.47
C ALA A 146 20.14 3.45 33.65
N GLY A 147 19.19 4.35 33.90
CA GLY A 147 19.04 5.65 33.20
C GLY A 147 17.77 5.76 32.34
N LEU A 148 17.11 4.64 32.02
CA LEU A 148 15.79 4.62 31.39
C LEU A 148 14.68 4.92 32.40
N ILE A 149 13.55 5.46 31.91
CA ILE A 149 12.35 5.76 32.70
C ILE A 149 11.74 4.53 33.40
N THR A 150 11.88 3.35 32.79
CA THR A 150 11.62 2.05 33.39
C THR A 150 12.57 1.02 32.77
N ARG A 151 12.80 -0.09 33.48
CA ARG A 151 13.36 -1.30 32.86
C ARG A 151 12.50 -1.76 31.68
N LEU A 152 13.13 -2.43 30.73
CA LEU A 152 12.49 -2.98 29.54
C LEU A 152 11.73 -4.27 29.90
N ARG A 153 10.42 -4.18 30.14
CA ARG A 153 9.62 -5.33 30.62
C ARG A 153 9.07 -6.19 29.48
N HIS A 154 8.61 -5.54 28.42
CA HIS A 154 7.88 -6.17 27.35
C HIS A 154 8.43 -5.65 26.02
N PRO A 155 9.09 -6.47 25.18
CA PRO A 155 9.32 -6.04 23.82
C PRO A 155 7.94 -5.78 23.21
N VAL A 156 7.72 -4.55 22.74
CA VAL A 156 6.72 -4.27 21.71
C VAL A 156 7.20 -5.03 20.49
N ARG A 157 6.77 -6.30 20.45
CA ARG A 157 6.66 -7.07 19.24
C ARG A 157 5.86 -6.15 18.31
N SER A 158 6.54 -5.58 17.31
CA SER A 158 5.85 -4.86 16.25
C SER A 158 4.77 -5.80 15.76
N ILE A 159 3.49 -5.43 15.95
CA ILE A 159 2.36 -6.24 15.49
C ILE A 159 2.26 -6.00 13.98
N ARG A 160 3.22 -6.62 13.30
CA ARG A 160 2.95 -7.47 12.15
C ARG A 160 2.05 -6.75 11.15
N CYS A 161 2.61 -5.66 10.60
CA CYS A 161 2.29 -5.08 9.30
C CYS A 161 1.70 -6.16 8.38
N SER A 162 0.38 -6.09 8.11
CA SER A 162 -0.42 -7.13 7.43
C SER A 162 0.34 -7.85 6.33
N LEU A 163 0.19 -9.18 6.20
CA LEU A 163 0.80 -10.06 5.17
C LEU A 163 1.23 -9.22 3.97
N PRO A 164 2.54 -9.10 3.64
CA PRO A 164 2.91 -8.55 2.37
C PRO A 164 2.27 -9.45 1.34
N ALA A 165 1.15 -8.98 0.79
CA ALA A 165 1.26 -8.28 -0.47
C ALA A 165 2.11 -9.09 -1.46
N THR A 166 1.86 -10.40 -1.54
CA THR A 166 2.66 -11.35 -2.29
C THR A 166 2.49 -11.07 -3.77
N ALA A 167 3.49 -10.43 -4.34
CA ALA A 167 3.70 -10.33 -5.77
C ALA A 167 3.99 -11.74 -6.34
N GLY A 168 2.92 -12.53 -6.46
CA GLY A 168 2.96 -13.97 -6.69
C GLY A 168 3.29 -14.79 -5.42
N PHE A 169 2.54 -15.87 -5.20
CA PHE A 169 3.08 -17.00 -4.46
C PHE A 169 3.87 -17.83 -5.47
N SER A 170 5.21 -17.75 -5.42
CA SER A 170 6.14 -18.03 -6.55
C SER A 170 6.09 -16.98 -7.66
N TYR A 171 7.15 -16.93 -8.47
CA TYR A 171 7.31 -16.03 -9.62
C TYR A 171 6.44 -16.41 -10.83
N GLU A 172 5.80 -17.60 -10.80
CA GLU A 172 5.12 -18.20 -11.97
C GLU A 172 3.63 -18.51 -11.73
N GLU A 173 3.18 -18.80 -10.50
CA GLU A 173 1.75 -19.05 -10.18
C GLU A 173 0.92 -17.74 -10.04
N TRP A 174 0.92 -16.88 -11.07
CA TRP A 174 0.02 -15.72 -11.16
C TRP A 174 -1.41 -16.10 -11.62
N GLU A 175 -1.54 -17.21 -12.33
CA GLU A 175 -2.78 -17.76 -12.88
C GLU A 175 -3.34 -18.83 -11.92
N LEU A 176 -4.33 -18.44 -11.12
CA LEU A 176 -4.97 -19.26 -10.10
C LEU A 176 -5.97 -20.23 -10.73
N ASN A 177 -6.06 -21.45 -10.20
CA ASN A 177 -7.06 -22.41 -10.66
C ASN A 177 -8.44 -22.12 -10.03
N PRO A 178 -9.50 -21.86 -10.81
CA PRO A 178 -10.85 -21.59 -10.27
C PRO A 178 -11.42 -22.69 -9.37
N SER A 179 -10.96 -23.95 -9.46
CA SER A 179 -11.40 -25.01 -8.53
C SER A 179 -10.90 -24.81 -7.09
N GLU A 180 -9.88 -23.98 -6.87
CA GLU A 180 -9.40 -23.60 -5.54
C GLU A 180 -10.20 -22.46 -4.91
N LEU A 181 -11.12 -21.84 -5.67
CA LEU A 181 -11.91 -20.68 -5.26
C LEU A 181 -13.32 -21.09 -4.85
N THR A 182 -13.64 -20.93 -3.56
CA THR A 182 -14.99 -21.10 -3.02
C THR A 182 -15.68 -19.75 -2.89
N PHE A 183 -16.80 -19.55 -3.57
CA PHE A 183 -17.63 -18.35 -3.43
C PHE A 183 -18.50 -18.45 -2.17
N VAL A 184 -18.52 -17.41 -1.33
CA VAL A 184 -19.22 -17.42 -0.03
C VAL A 184 -20.39 -16.43 0.01
N LYS A 185 -20.20 -15.19 -0.47
CA LYS A 185 -21.24 -14.15 -0.45
C LYS A 185 -20.97 -13.06 -1.49
N GLU A 186 -21.99 -12.57 -2.17
CA GLU A 186 -21.89 -11.33 -2.96
C GLU A 186 -21.66 -10.12 -2.04
N LEU A 187 -20.64 -9.31 -2.34
CA LEU A 187 -20.31 -8.07 -1.62
C LEU A 187 -20.87 -6.83 -2.32
N GLY A 188 -20.92 -6.84 -3.66
CA GLY A 188 -21.51 -5.77 -4.44
C GLY A 188 -21.30 -5.92 -5.95
N ARG A 189 -21.96 -5.05 -6.72
CA ARG A 189 -21.86 -4.98 -8.19
C ARG A 189 -21.35 -3.60 -8.61
N GLY A 190 -20.36 -3.58 -9.50
CA GLY A 190 -19.81 -2.36 -10.09
C GLY A 190 -19.84 -2.43 -11.62
N GLN A 191 -19.39 -1.36 -12.28
CA GLN A 191 -19.36 -1.25 -13.74
C GLN A 191 -18.62 -2.43 -14.41
N PHE A 192 -17.53 -2.89 -13.79
CA PHE A 192 -16.62 -3.89 -14.35
C PHE A 192 -16.95 -5.34 -13.95
N GLY A 193 -17.88 -5.57 -13.01
CA GLY A 193 -18.09 -6.91 -12.49
C GLY A 193 -18.87 -7.04 -11.19
N ILE A 194 -18.93 -8.26 -10.67
CA ILE A 194 -19.53 -8.61 -9.37
C ILE A 194 -18.42 -9.07 -8.42
N VAL A 195 -18.32 -8.42 -7.26
CA VAL A 195 -17.34 -8.75 -6.22
C VAL A 195 -17.98 -9.68 -5.19
N HIS A 196 -17.30 -10.78 -4.89
CA HIS A 196 -17.70 -11.77 -3.88
C HIS A 196 -16.66 -11.88 -2.78
N LEU A 197 -17.09 -12.11 -1.55
CA LEU A 197 -16.28 -12.76 -0.54
C LEU A 197 -16.15 -14.23 -0.92
N GLY A 198 -14.93 -14.73 -0.91
CA GLY A 198 -14.62 -16.14 -1.14
C GLY A 198 -13.54 -16.67 -0.22
N LYS A 199 -13.16 -17.92 -0.46
CA LYS A 199 -11.96 -18.55 0.09
C LYS A 199 -11.10 -19.13 -1.02
N TRP A 200 -9.80 -18.93 -0.94
CA TRP A 200 -8.81 -19.62 -1.77
C TRP A 200 -8.15 -20.75 -0.96
N LYS A 201 -7.88 -21.90 -1.62
CA LYS A 201 -7.35 -23.14 -1.01
C LYS A 201 -8.08 -23.49 0.30
N ALA A 202 -9.41 -23.36 0.28
CA ALA A 202 -10.38 -23.53 1.38
C ALA A 202 -10.17 -22.72 2.68
N THR A 203 -9.09 -21.93 2.79
CA THR A 203 -8.56 -21.41 4.06
C THR A 203 -8.34 -19.90 4.07
N ILE A 204 -7.80 -19.33 2.99
CA ILE A 204 -7.47 -17.90 2.89
C ILE A 204 -8.72 -17.14 2.46
N LYS A 205 -9.19 -16.15 3.25
CA LYS A 205 -10.26 -15.24 2.82
C LYS A 205 -9.75 -14.38 1.66
N VAL A 206 -10.56 -14.25 0.61
CA VAL A 206 -10.23 -13.45 -0.58
C VAL A 206 -11.44 -12.66 -1.07
N ALA A 207 -11.20 -11.54 -1.75
CA ALA A 207 -12.21 -10.89 -2.57
C ALA A 207 -12.05 -11.38 -4.02
N ILE A 208 -13.13 -11.88 -4.62
CA ILE A 208 -13.15 -12.43 -5.98
C ILE A 208 -14.04 -11.56 -6.84
N LYS A 209 -13.43 -10.78 -7.74
CA LYS A 209 -14.12 -9.90 -8.69
C LYS A 209 -14.28 -10.65 -10.01
N LYS A 210 -15.50 -11.11 -10.29
CA LYS A 210 -15.90 -11.67 -11.60
C LYS A 210 -16.00 -10.52 -12.60
N ILE A 211 -15.20 -10.54 -13.66
CA ILE A 211 -15.24 -9.51 -14.71
C ILE A 211 -16.45 -9.75 -15.63
N ASN A 212 -17.07 -8.66 -16.10
CA ASN A 212 -18.15 -8.71 -17.08
C ASN A 212 -17.60 -9.04 -18.49
N GLU A 213 -18.29 -9.91 -19.22
CA GLU A 213 -17.92 -10.24 -20.60
C GLU A 213 -18.03 -9.01 -21.51
N GLY A 214 -17.04 -8.82 -22.39
CA GLY A 214 -16.96 -7.64 -23.27
C GLY A 214 -16.50 -6.33 -22.60
N ALA A 215 -16.08 -6.35 -21.33
CA ALA A 215 -15.58 -5.15 -20.65
C ALA A 215 -14.19 -4.68 -21.14
N MET A 216 -13.36 -5.61 -21.61
CA MET A 216 -12.00 -5.41 -22.13
C MET A 216 -11.56 -6.64 -22.95
N SER A 217 -10.43 -6.58 -23.66
CA SER A 217 -9.85 -7.77 -24.29
C SER A 217 -9.14 -8.66 -23.28
N GLU A 218 -8.96 -9.94 -23.62
CA GLU A 218 -8.25 -10.90 -22.77
C GLU A 218 -6.73 -10.64 -22.73
N ASP A 219 -6.16 -10.09 -23.81
CA ASP A 219 -4.75 -9.71 -23.88
C ASP A 219 -4.47 -8.43 -23.07
N ASP A 220 -5.29 -7.37 -23.21
CA ASP A 220 -5.21 -6.16 -22.37
C ASP A 220 -5.26 -6.55 -20.88
N PHE A 221 -6.19 -7.45 -20.51
CA PHE A 221 -6.36 -7.91 -19.13
C PHE A 221 -5.13 -8.68 -18.62
N MET A 222 -4.53 -9.53 -19.45
CA MET A 222 -3.30 -10.25 -19.07
C MET A 222 -2.10 -9.32 -18.92
N GLU A 223 -1.95 -8.29 -19.76
CA GLU A 223 -0.88 -7.30 -19.61
C GLU A 223 -1.07 -6.43 -18.38
N GLU A 224 -2.28 -5.88 -18.17
CA GLU A 224 -2.61 -5.11 -16.97
C GLU A 224 -2.45 -5.94 -15.69
N ALA A 225 -2.90 -7.21 -15.66
CA ALA A 225 -2.73 -8.07 -14.49
C ALA A 225 -1.26 -8.35 -14.16
N LYS A 226 -0.42 -8.64 -15.16
CA LYS A 226 1.03 -8.86 -14.98
C LYS A 226 1.75 -7.60 -14.48
N LEU A 227 1.28 -6.43 -14.89
CA LEU A 227 1.77 -5.12 -14.41
C LEU A 227 1.31 -4.87 -12.97
N MET A 228 0.02 -5.05 -12.67
CA MET A 228 -0.55 -4.89 -11.33
C MET A 228 0.07 -5.85 -10.30
N MET A 229 0.46 -7.08 -10.68
CA MET A 229 1.08 -8.03 -9.76
C MET A 229 2.50 -7.67 -9.30
N LYS A 230 3.18 -6.73 -9.99
CA LYS A 230 4.47 -6.19 -9.53
C LYS A 230 4.30 -5.15 -8.42
N LEU A 231 3.10 -4.59 -8.26
CA LEU A 231 2.80 -3.61 -7.24
C LEU A 231 2.59 -4.31 -5.89
N SER A 232 3.36 -3.90 -4.89
CA SER A 232 3.31 -4.42 -3.52
C SER A 232 3.63 -3.30 -2.55
N HIS A 233 2.62 -2.83 -1.82
CA HIS A 233 2.72 -1.70 -0.89
C HIS A 233 1.69 -1.84 0.23
N PRO A 234 2.01 -1.55 1.52
CA PRO A 234 1.07 -1.72 2.64
C PRO A 234 -0.23 -0.91 2.54
N LYS A 235 -0.29 0.11 1.68
CA LYS A 235 -1.49 0.92 1.42
C LYS A 235 -2.15 0.66 0.06
N LEU A 236 -1.74 -0.37 -0.66
CA LEU A 236 -2.45 -0.89 -1.84
C LEU A 236 -3.09 -2.24 -1.51
N VAL A 237 -4.29 -2.48 -2.05
CA VAL A 237 -4.96 -3.79 -1.97
C VAL A 237 -4.21 -4.77 -2.87
N GLN A 238 -3.65 -5.83 -2.27
CA GLN A 238 -2.88 -6.82 -3.03
C GLN A 238 -3.75 -7.60 -4.01
N LEU A 239 -3.24 -7.69 -5.25
CA LEU A 239 -3.61 -8.71 -6.22
C LEU A 239 -2.87 -10.02 -5.92
N TYR A 240 -3.59 -11.06 -5.50
CA TYR A 240 -3.01 -12.40 -5.28
C TYR A 240 -2.84 -13.17 -6.58
N GLY A 241 -3.70 -12.93 -7.56
CA GLY A 241 -3.64 -13.52 -8.89
C GLY A 241 -4.92 -13.33 -9.68
N VAL A 242 -4.96 -13.89 -10.89
CA VAL A 242 -6.12 -13.85 -11.79
C VAL A 242 -6.50 -15.26 -12.24
N CYS A 243 -7.68 -15.39 -12.84
CA CYS A 243 -8.07 -16.58 -13.60
C CYS A 243 -8.44 -16.16 -15.01
N THR A 244 -7.63 -16.60 -15.98
CA THR A 244 -7.78 -16.33 -17.43
C THR A 244 -8.03 -17.60 -18.24
N ARG A 245 -7.57 -18.78 -17.78
CA ARG A 245 -7.65 -20.06 -18.51
C ARG A 245 -9.06 -20.53 -18.87
N GLN A 246 -10.10 -20.03 -18.20
CA GLN A 246 -11.50 -20.38 -18.47
C GLN A 246 -12.43 -19.23 -18.06
N LYS A 247 -13.51 -19.04 -18.81
CA LYS A 247 -14.50 -17.98 -18.55
C LYS A 247 -15.50 -18.38 -17.45
N PRO A 248 -16.02 -17.41 -16.67
CA PRO A 248 -15.72 -15.97 -16.73
C PRO A 248 -14.38 -15.64 -16.05
N LEU A 249 -13.75 -14.54 -16.47
CA LEU A 249 -12.48 -14.08 -15.89
C LEU A 249 -12.66 -13.65 -14.43
N TYR A 250 -11.66 -13.92 -13.58
CA TYR A 250 -11.65 -13.50 -12.18
C TYR A 250 -10.37 -12.73 -11.82
N VAL A 251 -10.52 -11.73 -10.97
CA VAL A 251 -9.42 -11.06 -10.23
C VAL A 251 -9.56 -11.44 -8.76
N VAL A 252 -8.48 -11.91 -8.13
CA VAL A 252 -8.48 -12.37 -6.74
C VAL A 252 -7.54 -11.49 -5.90
N THR A 253 -8.10 -10.81 -4.91
CA THR A 253 -7.40 -9.86 -4.03
C THR A 253 -7.55 -10.22 -2.56
N GLU A 254 -6.76 -9.57 -1.70
CA GLU A 254 -7.00 -9.60 -0.25
C GLU A 254 -8.41 -9.09 0.10
N PHE A 255 -9.02 -9.66 1.13
CA PHE A 255 -10.34 -9.24 1.63
C PHE A 255 -10.18 -8.27 2.81
N LEU A 256 -10.85 -7.12 2.75
CA LEU A 256 -10.82 -6.09 3.79
C LEU A 256 -12.18 -5.99 4.51
N GLU A 257 -12.20 -6.29 5.82
CA GLU A 257 -13.41 -6.49 6.61
C GLU A 257 -14.39 -5.32 6.66
N ASN A 258 -13.90 -4.07 6.68
CA ASN A 258 -14.74 -2.88 6.87
C ASN A 258 -15.32 -2.32 5.54
N GLY A 259 -15.05 -2.97 4.40
CA GLY A 259 -15.58 -2.58 3.09
C GLY A 259 -14.97 -1.29 2.54
N CYS A 260 -15.69 -0.58 1.67
CA CYS A 260 -15.17 0.66 1.08
C CYS A 260 -15.29 1.88 2.01
N LEU A 261 -14.29 2.76 1.94
CA LEU A 261 -14.12 3.95 2.79
C LEU A 261 -15.36 4.84 2.76
N LEU A 262 -15.98 5.06 1.59
CA LEU A 262 -17.21 5.83 1.47
C LEU A 262 -18.38 5.27 2.30
N SER A 263 -18.50 3.94 2.38
CA SER A 263 -19.52 3.29 3.22
C SER A 263 -19.14 3.34 4.70
N TYR A 264 -17.87 3.10 5.00
CA TYR A 264 -17.31 3.15 6.35
C TYR A 264 -17.49 4.53 7.02
N LEU A 265 -17.13 5.61 6.31
CA LEU A 265 -17.34 7.00 6.73
C LEU A 265 -18.81 7.27 7.06
N ARG A 266 -19.73 6.89 6.16
CA ARG A 266 -21.18 7.11 6.33
C ARG A 266 -21.75 6.35 7.52
N GLN A 267 -21.30 5.12 7.77
CA GLN A 267 -21.73 4.30 8.90
C GLN A 267 -21.21 4.80 10.26
N ARG A 268 -20.06 5.49 10.26
CA ARG A 268 -19.40 6.01 11.47
C ARG A 268 -19.50 7.53 11.61
N ARG A 269 -20.36 8.16 10.82
CA ARG A 269 -20.58 9.60 10.78
C ARG A 269 -20.89 10.18 12.17
N GLY A 270 -20.19 11.25 12.54
CA GLY A 270 -20.21 11.87 13.88
C GLY A 270 -19.43 11.11 14.96
N LYS A 271 -18.58 10.13 14.60
CA LYS A 271 -17.82 9.28 15.55
C LYS A 271 -16.33 9.13 15.24
N LEU A 272 -15.83 9.79 14.19
CA LEU A 272 -14.42 9.75 13.77
C LEU A 272 -13.73 11.03 14.24
N SER A 273 -12.51 10.92 14.79
CA SER A 273 -11.72 12.12 15.13
C SER A 273 -11.09 12.74 13.88
N THR A 274 -10.71 14.01 13.97
CA THR A 274 -9.98 14.75 12.92
C THR A 274 -8.71 14.05 12.47
N ASP A 275 -8.04 13.42 13.41
CA ASP A 275 -6.72 12.78 13.30
C ASP A 275 -6.87 11.37 12.72
N MET A 276 -7.96 10.67 13.05
CA MET A 276 -8.35 9.44 12.35
C MET A 276 -8.74 9.72 10.88
N LEU A 277 -9.41 10.84 10.61
CA LEU A 277 -9.72 11.29 9.25
C LEU A 277 -8.46 11.74 8.49
N LEU A 278 -7.50 12.38 9.15
CA LEU A 278 -6.21 12.76 8.57
C LEU A 278 -5.38 11.52 8.23
N GLY A 279 -5.30 10.54 9.14
CA GLY A 279 -4.62 9.25 8.90
C GLY A 279 -5.21 8.48 7.73
N MET A 280 -6.54 8.50 7.53
CA MET A 280 -7.18 7.92 6.34
C MET A 280 -6.77 8.61 5.03
N CYS A 281 -6.48 9.91 5.06
CA CYS A 281 -5.94 10.64 3.91
C CYS A 281 -4.46 10.33 3.69
N LEU A 282 -3.65 10.25 4.75
CA LEU A 282 -2.23 9.89 4.68
C LEU A 282 -2.04 8.46 4.14
N ASP A 283 -2.82 7.49 4.63
CA ASP A 283 -2.86 6.11 4.13
C ASP A 283 -3.05 6.06 2.60
N VAL A 284 -4.03 6.82 2.08
CA VAL A 284 -4.27 6.91 0.63
C VAL A 284 -3.13 7.62 -0.08
N CYS A 285 -2.56 8.67 0.52
CA CYS A 285 -1.47 9.45 -0.06
C CYS A 285 -0.18 8.62 -0.22
N GLU A 286 0.21 7.84 0.79
CA GLU A 286 1.31 6.87 0.71
C GLU A 286 1.04 5.80 -0.36
N GLY A 287 -0.21 5.32 -0.49
CA GLY A 287 -0.60 4.39 -1.54
C GLY A 287 -0.45 4.97 -2.94
N MET A 288 -0.75 6.25 -3.12
CA MET A 288 -0.64 6.96 -4.39
C MET A 288 0.78 7.43 -4.72
N GLU A 289 1.61 7.78 -3.73
CA GLU A 289 3.06 8.03 -3.90
C GLU A 289 3.74 6.82 -4.55
N TYR A 290 3.42 5.62 -4.05
CA TYR A 290 3.96 4.39 -4.60
C TYR A 290 3.50 4.14 -6.05
N LEU A 291 2.27 4.53 -6.42
CA LEU A 291 1.80 4.43 -7.81
C LEU A 291 2.49 5.47 -8.72
N GLU A 292 2.59 6.73 -8.27
CA GLU A 292 3.29 7.83 -8.95
C GLU A 292 4.74 7.43 -9.25
N ARG A 293 5.48 6.95 -8.24
CA ARG A 293 6.88 6.50 -8.37
C ARG A 293 7.07 5.23 -9.20
N ASN A 294 6.01 4.46 -9.49
CA ASN A 294 6.04 3.31 -10.39
C ASN A 294 5.42 3.61 -11.78
N ASN A 295 5.13 4.89 -12.09
CA ASN A 295 4.51 5.35 -13.34
C ASN A 295 3.10 4.76 -13.61
N PHE A 296 2.29 4.57 -12.56
CA PHE A 296 0.89 4.15 -12.68
C PHE A 296 -0.07 5.30 -12.36
N ILE A 297 -0.94 5.63 -13.32
CA ILE A 297 -2.04 6.59 -13.14
C ILE A 297 -3.30 5.79 -12.80
N HIS A 298 -3.92 6.05 -11.64
CA HIS A 298 -5.09 5.36 -11.08
C HIS A 298 -6.41 5.67 -11.81
N ARG A 299 -6.61 6.93 -12.23
CA ARG A 299 -7.71 7.41 -13.11
C ARG A 299 -9.13 7.42 -12.53
N ASP A 300 -9.43 6.59 -11.53
CA ASP A 300 -10.70 6.58 -10.77
C ASP A 300 -10.47 6.64 -9.24
N LEU A 301 -9.65 7.57 -8.76
CA LEU A 301 -9.38 7.71 -7.32
C LEU A 301 -10.55 8.41 -6.60
N ALA A 302 -11.18 7.70 -5.66
CA ALA A 302 -12.32 8.19 -4.86
C ALA A 302 -12.54 7.32 -3.61
N ALA A 303 -13.26 7.82 -2.60
CA ALA A 303 -13.51 7.07 -1.37
C ALA A 303 -14.33 5.78 -1.58
N ARG A 304 -15.03 5.63 -2.73
CA ARG A 304 -15.67 4.37 -3.15
C ARG A 304 -14.68 3.25 -3.48
N ASN A 305 -13.49 3.61 -3.97
CA ASN A 305 -12.47 2.70 -4.50
C ASN A 305 -11.28 2.55 -3.53
N CYS A 306 -11.37 3.10 -2.33
CA CYS A 306 -10.49 2.76 -1.22
C CYS A 306 -11.22 1.79 -0.29
N LEU A 307 -10.54 0.76 0.21
CA LEU A 307 -11.05 -0.22 1.16
C LEU A 307 -10.45 -0.02 2.56
N VAL A 308 -11.14 -0.48 3.59
CA VAL A 308 -10.73 -0.33 5.00
C VAL A 308 -10.59 -1.71 5.64
N ASN A 309 -9.43 -2.03 6.22
CA ASN A 309 -9.18 -3.32 6.88
C ASN A 309 -9.78 -3.37 8.30
N ALA A 310 -9.64 -4.49 9.00
CA ALA A 310 -10.15 -4.62 10.38
C ALA A 310 -9.55 -3.57 11.35
N GLU A 311 -8.25 -3.27 11.24
CA GLU A 311 -7.52 -2.26 12.02
C GLU A 311 -7.83 -0.79 11.67
N HIS A 312 -8.71 -0.54 10.69
CA HIS A 312 -9.10 0.79 10.21
C HIS A 312 -8.07 1.49 9.31
N THR A 313 -6.99 0.81 8.92
CA THR A 313 -6.08 1.21 7.84
C THR A 313 -6.84 1.24 6.50
N VAL A 314 -6.61 2.28 5.71
CA VAL A 314 -7.12 2.40 4.34
C VAL A 314 -6.12 1.81 3.36
N LYS A 315 -6.63 1.14 2.32
CA LYS A 315 -5.87 0.72 1.14
C LYS A 315 -6.55 1.20 -0.13
N VAL A 316 -5.78 1.72 -1.08
CA VAL A 316 -6.27 2.04 -2.43
C VAL A 316 -6.53 0.75 -3.20
N SER A 317 -7.64 0.68 -3.94
CA SER A 317 -8.14 -0.52 -4.61
C SER A 317 -8.80 -0.17 -5.94
N ASP A 318 -9.22 -1.18 -6.70
CA ASP A 318 -9.89 -1.00 -8.00
C ASP A 318 -9.10 -0.18 -9.04
N PHE A 319 -7.77 -0.06 -8.83
CA PHE A 319 -6.78 0.36 -9.82
C PHE A 319 -6.64 -0.60 -11.03
N GLY A 320 -7.65 -1.44 -11.29
CA GLY A 320 -7.87 -2.12 -12.58
C GLY A 320 -8.50 -1.22 -13.66
N MET A 321 -8.54 0.10 -13.43
CA MET A 321 -8.57 1.11 -14.49
C MET A 321 -7.20 1.78 -14.69
N ALA A 322 -6.21 1.50 -13.83
CA ALA A 322 -4.93 2.17 -13.90
C ALA A 322 -4.16 1.76 -15.15
N ARG A 323 -3.37 2.67 -15.69
CA ARG A 323 -2.46 2.38 -16.81
C ARG A 323 -1.04 2.68 -16.36
N TYR A 324 -0.12 1.79 -16.70
CA TYR A 324 1.32 2.09 -16.70
C TYR A 324 1.62 3.02 -17.87
N VAL A 325 2.23 4.18 -17.61
CA VAL A 325 2.43 5.25 -18.60
C VAL A 325 3.80 5.87 -18.41
N ILE A 326 4.72 5.60 -19.34
CA ILE A 326 6.15 5.98 -19.24
C ILE A 326 6.34 7.50 -19.13
N ASP A 327 5.55 8.27 -19.87
CA ASP A 327 5.69 9.74 -19.98
C ASP A 327 4.65 10.52 -19.15
N ASP A 328 3.97 9.86 -18.19
CA ASP A 328 2.86 10.39 -17.34
C ASP A 328 1.67 11.06 -18.07
N GLU A 329 1.60 11.07 -19.40
CA GLU A 329 0.40 11.49 -20.15
C GLU A 329 -0.31 10.33 -20.85
N TYR A 330 -1.61 10.17 -20.58
CA TYR A 330 -2.49 9.26 -21.32
C TYR A 330 -3.79 9.93 -21.78
N VAL A 331 -4.07 9.85 -23.09
CA VAL A 331 -5.31 10.36 -23.70
C VAL A 331 -6.28 9.21 -23.96
N SER A 332 -7.44 9.23 -23.32
CA SER A 332 -8.43 8.16 -23.47
C SER A 332 -9.37 8.36 -24.68
N SER A 333 -9.75 7.27 -25.33
CA SER A 333 -10.51 7.26 -26.58
C SER A 333 -11.99 7.69 -26.43
N SER A 334 -12.71 7.76 -27.55
CA SER A 334 -14.12 8.20 -27.59
C SER A 334 -15.09 7.09 -27.17
N GLY A 335 -15.80 7.30 -26.06
CA GLY A 335 -16.89 6.43 -25.59
C GLY A 335 -16.87 6.15 -24.08
N ALA A 336 -15.71 6.26 -23.42
CA ALA A 336 -15.56 5.94 -22.00
C ALA A 336 -16.41 6.86 -21.08
N LYS A 337 -17.15 6.26 -20.14
CA LYS A 337 -17.78 6.96 -19.01
C LYS A 337 -16.76 7.09 -17.88
N PHE A 338 -16.64 8.27 -17.28
CA PHE A 338 -15.65 8.60 -16.26
C PHE A 338 -16.27 9.50 -15.15
N PRO A 339 -15.65 9.58 -13.95
CA PRO A 339 -16.32 10.10 -12.76
C PRO A 339 -16.20 11.63 -12.64
N ILE A 340 -16.86 12.38 -13.51
CA ILE A 340 -16.74 13.86 -13.67
C ILE A 340 -16.60 14.65 -12.35
N LYS A 341 -17.31 14.29 -11.28
CA LYS A 341 -17.25 14.95 -9.96
C LYS A 341 -15.92 14.80 -9.19
N TRP A 342 -15.06 13.88 -9.61
CA TRP A 342 -13.69 13.68 -9.12
C TRP A 342 -12.64 14.09 -10.16
N SER A 343 -13.03 14.25 -11.43
CA SER A 343 -12.11 14.54 -12.53
C SER A 343 -11.61 15.98 -12.55
N SER A 344 -10.36 16.17 -12.98
CA SER A 344 -9.74 17.46 -13.24
C SER A 344 -10.19 18.09 -14.56
N PRO A 345 -9.97 19.41 -14.77
CA PRO A 345 -10.38 20.11 -16.00
C PRO A 345 -9.84 19.49 -17.29
N GLU A 346 -8.59 19.05 -17.30
CA GLU A 346 -7.96 18.41 -18.46
C GLU A 346 -8.49 16.99 -18.73
N VAL A 347 -8.95 16.27 -17.69
CA VAL A 347 -9.67 14.99 -17.86
C VAL A 347 -11.05 15.23 -18.48
N PHE A 348 -11.86 16.16 -17.95
CA PHE A 348 -13.24 16.29 -18.43
C PHE A 348 -13.40 17.05 -19.76
N HIS A 349 -12.46 17.94 -20.12
CA HIS A 349 -12.44 18.55 -21.47
C HIS A 349 -11.71 17.69 -22.51
N PHE A 350 -10.54 17.13 -22.16
CA PHE A 350 -9.60 16.55 -23.15
C PHE A 350 -9.24 15.08 -22.90
N LYS A 351 -9.72 14.48 -21.80
CA LYS A 351 -9.39 13.11 -21.36
C LYS A 351 -7.90 12.84 -21.21
N LYS A 352 -7.12 13.89 -20.90
CA LYS A 352 -5.72 13.79 -20.48
C LYS A 352 -5.68 13.32 -19.03
N TYR A 353 -5.15 12.13 -18.78
CA TYR A 353 -4.86 11.59 -17.46
C TYR A 353 -3.35 11.65 -17.22
N SER A 354 -2.99 11.94 -15.97
CA SER A 354 -1.62 12.01 -15.43
C SER A 354 -1.64 11.87 -13.90
N SER A 355 -0.48 11.70 -13.26
CA SER A 355 -0.31 11.84 -11.79
C SER A 355 -1.06 13.06 -11.25
N LYS A 356 -0.91 14.21 -11.90
CA LYS A 356 -1.56 15.49 -11.56
C LYS A 356 -3.09 15.44 -11.65
N SER A 357 -3.67 14.55 -12.44
CA SER A 357 -5.12 14.30 -12.49
C SER A 357 -5.62 13.43 -11.32
N ASP A 358 -4.79 12.50 -10.83
CA ASP A 358 -5.08 11.74 -9.61
C ASP A 358 -4.88 12.61 -8.35
N ILE A 359 -3.94 13.54 -8.35
CA ILE A 359 -3.77 14.52 -7.25
C ILE A 359 -5.02 15.40 -7.08
N TRP A 360 -5.63 15.86 -8.17
CA TRP A 360 -6.94 16.53 -8.12
C TRP A 360 -8.01 15.62 -7.51
N SER A 361 -8.05 14.36 -7.96
CA SER A 361 -8.98 13.34 -7.46
C SER A 361 -8.77 13.04 -5.97
N PHE A 362 -7.52 13.04 -5.50
CA PHE A 362 -7.12 12.92 -4.10
C PHE A 362 -7.61 14.11 -3.27
N GLY A 363 -7.51 15.35 -3.78
CA GLY A 363 -8.14 16.51 -3.13
C GLY A 363 -9.65 16.33 -2.92
N VAL A 364 -10.36 15.78 -3.93
CA VAL A 364 -11.79 15.44 -3.79
C VAL A 364 -12.02 14.31 -2.80
N LEU A 365 -11.17 13.29 -2.76
CA LEU A 365 -11.22 12.21 -1.78
C LEU A 365 -11.00 12.72 -0.34
N MET A 366 -10.02 13.60 -0.10
CA MET A 366 -9.84 14.26 1.20
C MET A 366 -11.12 15.00 1.60
N TRP A 367 -11.78 15.67 0.67
CA TRP A 367 -13.06 16.35 0.92
C TRP A 367 -14.19 15.34 1.23
N GLU A 368 -14.25 14.18 0.57
CA GLU A 368 -15.17 13.10 0.96
C GLU A 368 -14.92 12.63 2.40
N VAL A 369 -13.64 12.42 2.77
CA VAL A 369 -13.23 11.99 4.12
C VAL A 369 -13.65 13.02 5.18
N PHE A 370 -13.23 14.28 5.05
CA PHE A 370 -13.54 15.35 6.01
C PHE A 370 -14.99 15.86 5.98
N THR A 371 -15.82 15.38 5.04
CA THR A 371 -17.29 15.53 5.08
C THR A 371 -18.04 14.28 5.51
N GLU A 372 -17.33 13.20 5.85
CA GLU A 372 -17.87 11.89 6.26
C GLU A 372 -18.75 11.24 5.16
N GLY A 373 -18.27 11.33 3.91
CA GLY A 373 -18.84 10.67 2.75
C GLY A 373 -19.98 11.42 2.06
N LYS A 374 -20.03 12.76 2.12
CA LYS A 374 -20.96 13.54 1.28
C LYS A 374 -20.64 13.36 -0.21
N MET A 375 -21.64 13.50 -1.06
CA MET A 375 -21.44 13.57 -2.51
C MET A 375 -20.77 14.91 -2.87
N PRO A 376 -19.63 14.92 -3.59
CA PRO A 376 -19.03 16.15 -4.11
C PRO A 376 -20.04 16.95 -4.95
N PHE A 377 -20.05 18.27 -4.79
CA PHE A 377 -21.01 19.19 -5.42
C PHE A 377 -22.50 18.90 -5.15
N GLY A 378 -22.83 18.00 -4.20
CA GLY A 378 -24.19 17.67 -3.82
C GLY A 378 -25.04 17.11 -4.97
N SER A 379 -26.23 17.67 -5.15
CA SER A 379 -27.21 17.27 -6.18
C SER A 379 -26.92 17.79 -7.59
N LYS A 380 -25.92 18.67 -7.79
CA LYS A 380 -25.59 19.23 -9.10
C LYS A 380 -25.29 18.13 -10.13
N SER A 381 -25.79 18.30 -11.34
CA SER A 381 -25.51 17.45 -12.49
C SER A 381 -24.05 17.56 -12.93
N ASN A 382 -23.59 16.61 -13.76
CA ASN A 382 -22.22 16.65 -14.29
C ASN A 382 -21.96 17.89 -15.16
N TYR A 383 -22.97 18.43 -15.84
CA TYR A 383 -22.85 19.65 -16.64
C TYR A 383 -22.64 20.89 -15.76
N GLU A 384 -23.44 21.05 -14.70
CA GLU A 384 -23.27 22.13 -13.72
C GLU A 384 -21.90 22.05 -13.04
N VAL A 385 -21.41 20.84 -12.73
CA VAL A 385 -20.08 20.65 -12.11
C VAL A 385 -18.94 21.05 -13.04
N VAL A 386 -19.03 20.71 -14.33
CA VAL A 386 -18.07 21.19 -15.34
C VAL A 386 -18.08 22.72 -15.41
N HIS A 387 -19.26 23.34 -15.47
CA HIS A 387 -19.38 24.81 -15.50
C HIS A 387 -18.82 25.48 -14.24
N GLU A 388 -19.11 24.95 -13.05
CA GLU A 388 -18.59 25.44 -11.77
C GLU A 388 -17.06 25.37 -11.70
N ILE A 389 -16.46 24.23 -12.04
CA ILE A 389 -15.02 24.04 -11.97
C ILE A 389 -14.30 24.94 -12.99
N SER A 390 -14.83 25.06 -14.21
CA SER A 390 -14.31 25.93 -15.26
C SER A 390 -14.51 27.43 -14.98
N ALA A 391 -15.48 27.80 -14.14
CA ALA A 391 -15.63 29.16 -13.60
C ALA A 391 -14.66 29.46 -12.43
N GLY A 392 -13.75 28.54 -12.10
CA GLY A 392 -12.78 28.68 -11.01
C GLY A 392 -13.30 28.25 -9.63
N ASN A 393 -14.58 27.87 -9.50
CA ASN A 393 -15.14 27.46 -8.21
C ASN A 393 -14.59 26.10 -7.76
N ARG A 394 -14.53 25.90 -6.43
CA ARG A 394 -13.96 24.71 -5.77
C ARG A 394 -14.88 24.25 -4.63
N LEU A 395 -14.65 23.04 -4.12
CA LEU A 395 -15.43 22.48 -3.01
C LEU A 395 -15.13 23.25 -1.71
N TYR A 396 -16.18 23.63 -0.97
CA TYR A 396 -16.07 24.43 0.27
C TYR A 396 -15.30 23.69 1.39
N ARG A 397 -14.66 24.44 2.31
CA ARG A 397 -13.96 23.85 3.47
C ARG A 397 -14.91 23.01 4.34
N PRO A 398 -14.67 21.69 4.51
CA PRO A 398 -15.44 20.88 5.44
C PRO A 398 -15.30 21.37 6.88
N HIS A 399 -16.36 21.26 7.68
CA HIS A 399 -16.36 21.73 9.07
C HIS A 399 -15.29 21.08 9.97
N LEU A 400 -14.98 19.79 9.73
CA LEU A 400 -13.92 19.04 10.44
C LEU A 400 -12.51 19.33 9.89
N ALA A 401 -12.39 19.94 8.71
CA ALA A 401 -11.08 20.26 8.13
C ALA A 401 -10.55 21.57 8.71
N SER A 402 -9.36 21.53 9.31
CA SER A 402 -8.65 22.74 9.73
C SER A 402 -8.33 23.63 8.52
N HIS A 403 -7.98 24.90 8.76
CA HIS A 403 -7.54 25.77 7.67
C HIS A 403 -6.24 25.26 7.00
N THR A 404 -5.38 24.55 7.73
CA THR A 404 -4.17 23.92 7.17
C THR A 404 -4.52 22.74 6.27
N VAL A 405 -5.35 21.81 6.75
CA VAL A 405 -5.84 20.65 5.97
C VAL A 405 -6.57 21.10 4.70
N TYR A 406 -7.36 22.18 4.77
CA TYR A 406 -8.04 22.70 3.59
C TYR A 406 -7.11 23.38 2.58
N LYS A 407 -5.96 23.95 2.99
CA LYS A 407 -4.94 24.43 2.04
C LYS A 407 -4.40 23.28 1.19
N VAL A 408 -4.20 22.10 1.80
CA VAL A 408 -3.76 20.88 1.09
C VAL A 408 -4.82 20.41 0.09
N MET A 409 -6.10 20.37 0.50
CA MET A 409 -7.21 20.07 -0.44
C MET A 409 -7.24 21.06 -1.62
N TYR A 410 -6.98 22.35 -1.36
CA TYR A 410 -7.08 23.41 -2.35
C TYR A 410 -5.88 23.45 -3.33
N SER A 411 -4.65 23.12 -2.89
CA SER A 411 -3.50 23.03 -3.79
C SER A 411 -3.64 21.87 -4.79
N CYS A 412 -4.24 20.75 -4.36
CA CYS A 412 -4.63 19.67 -5.26
C CYS A 412 -5.58 20.12 -6.38
N TRP A 413 -6.36 21.19 -6.19
CA TRP A 413 -7.29 21.74 -7.18
C TRP A 413 -6.79 23.00 -7.90
N HIS A 414 -5.46 23.20 -7.97
CA HIS A 414 -4.89 24.20 -8.86
C HIS A 414 -5.33 23.92 -10.31
N GLU A 415 -5.72 24.98 -11.04
CA GLU A 415 -6.29 24.86 -12.39
C GLU A 415 -5.33 24.15 -13.34
N LYS A 416 -4.12 24.70 -13.48
CA LYS A 416 -3.04 24.11 -14.28
C LYS A 416 -2.42 22.90 -13.55
N PRO A 417 -2.20 21.74 -14.21
CA PRO A 417 -1.60 20.55 -13.59
C PRO A 417 -0.26 20.78 -12.91
N GLU A 418 0.57 21.66 -13.45
CA GLU A 418 1.94 21.92 -12.99
C GLU A 418 1.98 22.71 -11.67
N GLY A 419 0.88 23.37 -11.30
CA GLY A 419 0.73 24.05 -10.00
C GLY A 419 0.11 23.17 -8.91
N ARG A 420 -0.09 21.87 -9.17
CA ARG A 420 -0.51 20.87 -8.17
C ARG A 420 0.73 20.16 -7.61
N PRO A 421 0.80 19.87 -6.30
CA PRO A 421 1.93 19.16 -5.69
C PRO A 421 2.09 17.73 -6.25
N THR A 422 3.17 17.04 -5.93
CA THR A 422 3.36 15.59 -6.10
C THR A 422 2.71 14.83 -4.93
N PHE A 423 2.54 13.51 -5.05
CA PHE A 423 2.12 12.70 -3.90
C PHE A 423 3.21 12.63 -2.82
N ALA A 424 4.50 12.72 -3.18
CA ALA A 424 5.60 12.81 -2.23
C ALA A 424 5.52 14.06 -1.34
N GLU A 425 5.37 15.25 -1.93
CA GLU A 425 5.19 16.52 -1.19
C GLU A 425 3.92 16.51 -0.32
N LEU A 426 2.87 15.81 -0.77
CA LEU A 426 1.64 15.63 0.01
C LEU A 426 1.84 14.69 1.21
N VAL A 427 2.60 13.60 1.08
CA VAL A 427 2.93 12.71 2.21
C VAL A 427 3.71 13.46 3.29
N GLU A 428 4.72 14.24 2.91
CA GLU A 428 5.49 15.10 3.82
C GLU A 428 4.55 16.11 4.53
N THR A 429 3.79 16.88 3.75
CA THR A 429 2.86 17.90 4.27
C THR A 429 1.80 17.32 5.21
N LEU A 430 1.25 16.13 4.92
CA LEU A 430 0.23 15.48 5.75
C LEU A 430 0.82 14.88 7.02
N THR A 431 2.08 14.40 6.98
CA THR A 431 2.81 13.92 8.15
C THR A 431 3.11 15.07 9.10
N ASP A 432 3.64 16.19 8.60
CA ASP A 432 3.88 17.42 9.38
C ASP A 432 2.61 17.93 10.09
N ILE A 433 1.46 17.92 9.40
CA ILE A 433 0.17 18.32 10.00
C ILE A 433 -0.28 17.35 11.10
N MET A 434 0.09 16.07 11.01
CA MET A 434 -0.26 15.04 11.99
C MET A 434 0.65 15.08 13.23
N ASP A 435 1.95 15.38 13.06
CA ASP A 435 2.92 15.54 14.15
C ASP A 435 2.79 16.89 14.90
N MET A 436 2.04 17.86 14.34
CA MET A 436 1.70 19.14 14.97
C MET A 436 0.34 19.16 15.70
N GLY A 437 -0.39 18.04 15.76
CA GLY A 437 -1.75 17.92 16.34
C GLY A 437 -1.81 17.46 17.79
#